data_AF-A0A2A3VGX1-F1
#
_entry.id   AF-A0A2A3VGX1-F1
#
_cell.length_a   1.000
_cell.length_b   1.000
_cell.length_c   1.000
_cell.angle_alpha   90.00
_cell.angle_beta   90.00
_cell.angle_gamma   90.00
#
_symmetry.space_group_name_H-M   'P 1'
#
loop_
_entity.id
_entity.type
_entity.pdbx_description
1 polymer ?
#
loop_
_entity_poly.entity_id
_entity_poly.type
_entity_poly.pdbx_seq_one_letter_code
_entity_poly.pdbx_strand_id
1 'polypeptide(L)'
;MSQSLESLDRLLRGPVRWRKGLPAHADKRRRSSLVEDLQTVARITARTPEVMVRISGKAKGVKHVEEHLRYITRNGDLTAEDDSGRLVMGRRMVKETAAAWMEGSGLNRRSNSRDTVNIILSMPPGTDRDKLLDAARQFGREVFGLEHAYLLVRHDDTDHPHCHLTVRSLGFSGRRLNPRRDDLQAWRVAFAAACRQHGIAAEASPRRTRGVVRKPKKQAVLHADKAKRSTVQKAKVAEALRAVTRPGSSLQEPDKAAVERQAQTRADWNRVANELSQATTGAGQELARQIRSFLAHMPAPETERMQLQKQLRQHIQQQKERHDAKPERTL
;
A
#
# COMPACT_ATOMS: atom_id res chain seq x y z
N MET A 1 24.45 -13.90 14.20
CA MET A 1 23.01 -13.83 14.56
C MET A 1 22.50 -12.42 14.85
N SER A 2 23.07 -11.64 15.79
CA SER A 2 22.51 -10.30 16.15
C SER A 2 22.37 -9.33 14.96
N GLN A 3 23.41 -9.17 14.15
CA GLN A 3 23.42 -8.20 13.04
C GLN A 3 22.48 -8.55 11.87
N SER A 4 22.21 -9.83 11.64
CA SER A 4 21.27 -10.27 10.59
C SER A 4 19.83 -10.14 11.05
N LEU A 5 19.54 -10.44 12.32
CA LEU A 5 18.24 -10.14 12.91
C LEU A 5 17.93 -8.64 12.89
N GLU A 6 18.92 -7.78 13.15
CA GLU A 6 18.78 -6.33 12.96
C GLU A 6 18.52 -5.94 11.50
N SER A 7 19.18 -6.61 10.55
CA SER A 7 18.99 -6.35 9.11
C SER A 7 17.60 -6.76 8.67
N LEU A 8 17.13 -7.92 9.13
CA LEU A 8 15.78 -8.42 8.91
C LEU A 8 14.74 -7.47 9.50
N ASP A 9 14.99 -6.93 10.68
CA ASP A 9 14.14 -5.92 11.32
C ASP A 9 14.07 -4.62 10.52
N ARG A 10 15.23 -4.10 10.06
CA ARG A 10 15.28 -2.91 9.18
C ARG A 10 14.58 -3.15 7.85
N LEU A 11 14.71 -4.35 7.27
CA LEU A 11 14.02 -4.71 6.03
C LEU A 11 12.51 -4.76 6.23
N LEU A 12 12.01 -5.57 7.15
CA LEU A 12 10.59 -5.88 7.28
C LEU A 12 9.80 -4.79 8.01
N ARG A 13 10.40 -4.17 9.04
CA ARG A 13 9.70 -3.23 9.95
C ARG A 13 10.16 -1.79 9.74
N GLY A 14 11.42 -1.59 9.35
CA GLY A 14 11.96 -0.27 8.96
C GLY A 14 12.40 0.59 10.13
N PRO A 15 12.98 1.77 9.85
CA PRO A 15 13.48 2.69 10.87
C PRO A 15 12.35 3.40 11.65
N VAL A 16 11.10 2.92 11.56
CA VAL A 16 9.97 3.56 12.23
C VAL A 16 10.07 3.21 13.72
N ARG A 17 10.51 4.18 14.52
CA ARG A 17 10.32 4.13 15.98
C ARG A 17 8.82 4.14 16.25
N TRP A 18 8.27 2.96 16.54
CA TRP A 18 6.92 2.80 17.05
C TRP A 18 6.82 3.58 18.36
N ARG A 19 5.96 4.61 18.41
CA ARG A 19 5.72 5.31 19.69
C ARG A 19 5.05 4.32 20.65
N LYS A 20 5.65 4.15 21.84
CA LYS A 20 4.98 3.55 23.00
C LYS A 20 3.80 4.45 23.35
N GLY A 21 2.57 3.95 23.21
CA GLY A 21 1.35 4.71 23.48
C GLY A 21 0.17 4.23 22.65
N LEU A 22 -0.17 2.94 22.78
CA LEU A 22 -1.46 2.39 22.34
C LEU A 22 -2.30 2.11 23.61
N PRO A 23 -3.64 2.33 23.58
CA PRO A 23 -4.52 1.94 24.68
C PRO A 23 -4.53 0.42 24.85
N ALA A 24 -4.74 -0.04 26.08
CA ALA A 24 -4.53 -1.39 26.61
C ALA A 24 -5.38 -2.55 26.03
N HIS A 25 -5.96 -2.42 24.83
CA HIS A 25 -6.71 -3.50 24.16
C HIS A 25 -6.14 -3.96 22.83
N ALA A 26 -5.08 -3.32 22.32
CA ALA A 26 -4.26 -3.95 21.30
C ALA A 26 -3.22 -4.79 22.02
N ASP A 27 -3.52 -6.09 22.15
CA ASP A 27 -2.61 -7.11 22.63
C ASP A 27 -1.18 -6.86 22.12
N LYS A 28 -0.21 -7.07 23.00
CA LYS A 28 1.22 -6.83 22.75
C LYS A 28 1.54 -7.33 21.35
N ARG A 29 1.79 -6.44 20.38
CA ARG A 29 2.08 -6.82 18.98
C ARG A 29 3.11 -7.95 19.02
N ARG A 30 2.65 -9.19 18.85
CA ARG A 30 3.50 -10.37 19.00
C ARG A 30 4.61 -10.19 17.99
N ARG A 31 5.85 -10.09 18.47
CA ARG A 31 7.00 -9.97 17.57
C ARG A 31 6.97 -11.21 16.70
N SER A 32 6.96 -11.03 15.38
CA SER A 32 6.91 -12.18 14.47
C SER A 32 8.11 -13.09 14.72
N SER A 33 7.87 -14.39 14.61
CA SER A 33 8.92 -15.39 14.79
C SER A 33 9.93 -15.31 13.64
N LEU A 34 11.14 -15.84 13.84
CA LEU A 34 12.12 -15.93 12.76
C LEU A 34 11.56 -16.69 11.54
N VAL A 35 10.76 -17.73 11.78
CA VAL A 35 10.11 -18.51 10.71
C VAL A 35 9.14 -17.63 9.91
N GLU A 36 8.30 -16.84 10.57
CA GLU A 36 7.38 -15.91 9.90
C GLU A 36 8.14 -14.83 9.11
N ASP A 37 9.24 -14.33 9.64
CA ASP A 37 10.09 -13.35 8.96
C ASP A 37 10.74 -13.96 7.71
N LEU A 38 11.24 -15.19 7.78
CA LEU A 38 11.82 -15.89 6.62
C LEU A 38 10.78 -16.22 5.55
N GLN A 39 9.56 -16.59 5.96
CA GLN A 39 8.44 -16.76 5.02
C GLN A 39 8.07 -15.43 4.35
N THR A 40 8.12 -14.33 5.08
CA THR A 40 7.91 -12.98 4.53
C THR A 40 8.99 -12.61 3.54
N VAL A 41 10.25 -12.91 3.86
CA VAL A 41 11.38 -12.77 2.93
C VAL A 41 11.14 -13.55 1.65
N ALA A 42 10.77 -14.83 1.75
CA ALA A 42 10.48 -15.68 0.60
C ALA A 42 9.37 -15.10 -0.29
N ARG A 43 8.28 -14.60 0.30
CA ARG A 43 7.17 -13.98 -0.46
C ARG A 43 7.60 -12.69 -1.16
N ILE A 44 8.42 -11.86 -0.50
CA ILE A 44 8.94 -10.62 -1.09
C ILE A 44 9.87 -10.93 -2.26
N THR A 45 10.80 -11.87 -2.11
CA THR A 45 11.75 -12.25 -3.17
C THR A 45 11.06 -12.93 -4.34
N ALA A 46 10.00 -13.70 -4.07
CA ALA A 46 9.13 -14.28 -5.10
C ALA A 46 8.19 -13.26 -5.77
N ARG A 47 8.24 -11.98 -5.38
CA ARG A 47 7.36 -10.91 -5.91
C ARG A 47 5.87 -11.23 -5.77
N THR A 48 5.50 -11.81 -4.63
CA THR A 48 4.10 -12.09 -4.27
C THR A 48 3.25 -10.82 -4.43
N PRO A 49 2.04 -10.90 -5.02
CA PRO A 49 1.13 -9.78 -5.16
C PRO A 49 0.86 -9.04 -3.84
N GLU A 50 0.68 -7.72 -3.92
CA GLU A 50 0.54 -6.88 -2.73
C GLU A 50 -0.89 -6.44 -2.54
N VAL A 51 -1.41 -6.66 -1.33
CA VAL A 51 -2.76 -6.22 -0.98
C VAL A 51 -2.85 -4.70 -0.96
N MET A 52 -4.03 -4.17 -1.26
CA MET A 52 -4.33 -2.76 -1.06
C MET A 52 -5.47 -2.60 -0.05
N VAL A 53 -5.14 -1.95 1.06
CA VAL A 53 -6.09 -1.42 2.04
C VAL A 53 -5.96 0.11 2.03
N ARG A 54 -7.07 0.79 1.74
CA ARG A 54 -7.17 2.25 1.80
C ARG A 54 -8.45 2.69 2.48
N ILE A 55 -8.39 3.81 3.19
CA ILE A 55 -9.58 4.55 3.60
C ILE A 55 -10.00 5.40 2.40
N SER A 56 -11.17 5.12 1.84
CA SER A 56 -11.72 5.82 0.68
C SER A 56 -12.47 7.10 1.07
N GLY A 57 -13.02 7.14 2.29
CA GLY A 57 -13.79 8.26 2.77
C GLY A 57 -14.28 8.07 4.20
N LYS A 58 -15.02 9.05 4.69
CA LYS A 58 -15.68 9.04 6.00
C LYS A 58 -17.01 9.76 5.86
N ALA A 59 -18.09 9.20 6.40
CA ALA A 59 -19.40 9.85 6.37
C ALA A 59 -19.75 10.47 7.73
N LYS A 60 -20.65 11.47 7.68
CA LYS A 60 -21.15 12.20 8.85
C LYS A 60 -22.65 12.44 8.71
N GLY A 61 -23.40 12.05 9.73
CA GLY A 61 -24.85 12.21 9.79
C GLY A 61 -25.58 11.16 8.98
N VAL A 62 -26.84 10.94 9.36
CA VAL A 62 -27.69 9.89 8.77
C VAL A 62 -27.76 9.98 7.25
N LYS A 63 -27.96 11.19 6.70
CA LYS A 63 -28.06 11.40 5.25
C LYS A 63 -26.80 10.93 4.50
N HIS A 64 -25.62 11.33 4.95
CA HIS A 64 -24.36 10.96 4.29
C HIS A 64 -24.00 9.49 4.51
N VAL A 65 -24.34 8.93 5.68
CA VAL A 65 -24.19 7.48 5.93
C VAL A 65 -25.08 6.70 4.98
N GLU A 66 -26.37 7.02 4.90
CA GLU A 66 -27.32 6.39 3.98
C GLU A 66 -26.88 6.53 2.53
N GLU A 67 -26.48 7.72 2.09
CA GLU A 67 -25.98 7.97 0.73
C GLU A 67 -24.76 7.09 0.43
N HIS A 68 -23.82 6.96 1.37
CA HIS A 68 -22.66 6.10 1.18
C HIS A 68 -23.04 4.62 1.13
N LEU A 69 -23.90 4.14 2.02
CA LEU A 69 -24.36 2.75 2.01
C LEU A 69 -25.12 2.43 0.71
N ARG A 70 -25.96 3.35 0.23
CA ARG A 70 -26.59 3.24 -1.09
C ARG A 70 -25.56 3.22 -2.21
N TYR A 71 -24.54 4.07 -2.18
CA TYR A 71 -23.49 4.07 -3.20
C TYR A 71 -22.78 2.69 -3.27
N ILE A 72 -22.32 2.15 -2.14
CA ILE A 72 -21.59 0.88 -2.14
C ILE A 72 -22.51 -0.31 -2.45
N THR A 73 -23.82 -0.22 -2.20
CA THR A 73 -24.76 -1.28 -2.56
C THR A 73 -25.36 -1.11 -3.95
N ARG A 74 -24.93 -0.12 -4.74
CA ARG A 74 -25.57 0.26 -6.02
C ARG A 74 -27.08 0.45 -5.85
N ASN A 75 -27.48 1.28 -4.90
CA ASN A 75 -28.87 1.49 -4.48
C ASN A 75 -29.58 0.19 -4.04
N GLY A 76 -28.87 -0.74 -3.39
CA GLY A 76 -29.44 -1.99 -2.90
C GLY A 76 -29.50 -3.13 -3.91
N ASP A 77 -28.98 -2.93 -5.12
CA ASP A 77 -28.87 -3.97 -6.16
C ASP A 77 -27.78 -5.00 -5.82
N LEU A 78 -26.74 -4.60 -5.08
CA LEU A 78 -25.73 -5.49 -4.55
C LEU A 78 -26.08 -5.95 -3.14
N THR A 79 -25.88 -7.24 -2.90
CA THR A 79 -26.01 -7.83 -1.56
C THR A 79 -24.86 -7.36 -0.68
N ALA A 80 -25.20 -6.85 0.48
CA ALA A 80 -24.26 -6.50 1.54
C ALA A 80 -24.35 -7.50 2.70
N GLU A 81 -23.29 -7.61 3.48
CA GLU A 81 -23.22 -8.48 4.67
C GLU A 81 -22.80 -7.64 5.87
N ASP A 82 -23.53 -7.75 6.99
CA ASP A 82 -23.16 -7.06 8.23
C ASP A 82 -22.21 -7.89 9.12
N ASP A 83 -21.82 -7.33 10.26
CA ASP A 83 -20.88 -7.97 11.18
C ASP A 83 -21.36 -9.29 11.80
N SER A 84 -22.67 -9.55 11.75
CA SER A 84 -23.28 -10.81 12.20
C SER A 84 -23.41 -11.87 11.08
N GLY A 85 -23.03 -11.51 9.85
CA GLY A 85 -23.25 -12.35 8.66
C GLY A 85 -24.65 -12.24 8.07
N ARG A 86 -25.49 -11.31 8.56
CA ARG A 86 -26.82 -11.10 8.01
C ARG A 86 -26.72 -10.35 6.68
N LEU A 87 -27.46 -10.84 5.69
CA LEU A 87 -27.55 -10.21 4.37
C LEU A 87 -28.45 -8.96 4.42
N VAL A 88 -27.96 -7.87 3.86
CA VAL A 88 -28.66 -6.59 3.72
C VAL A 88 -28.91 -6.38 2.22
N MET A 89 -30.17 -6.50 1.82
CA MET A 89 -30.59 -6.48 0.41
C MET A 89 -31.67 -5.42 0.16
N GLY A 90 -31.56 -4.73 -0.97
CA GLY A 90 -32.52 -3.72 -1.38
C GLY A 90 -32.45 -2.40 -0.59
N ARG A 91 -33.10 -1.37 -1.16
CA ARG A 91 -33.07 0.00 -0.64
C ARG A 91 -33.58 0.14 0.80
N ARG A 92 -34.61 -0.64 1.16
CA ARG A 92 -35.25 -0.56 2.48
C ARG A 92 -34.29 -0.97 3.59
N MET A 93 -33.67 -2.15 3.48
CA MET A 93 -32.75 -2.65 4.50
C MET A 93 -31.51 -1.75 4.63
N VAL A 94 -30.98 -1.23 3.51
CA VAL A 94 -29.87 -0.27 3.54
C VAL A 94 -30.20 0.98 4.33
N LYS A 95 -31.41 1.53 4.15
CA LYS A 95 -31.90 2.70 4.90
C LYS A 95 -32.09 2.38 6.38
N GLU A 96 -32.64 1.22 6.70
CA GLU A 96 -32.81 0.75 8.09
C GLU A 96 -31.47 0.57 8.80
N THR A 97 -30.47 -0.02 8.14
CA THR A 97 -29.10 -0.13 8.66
C THR A 97 -28.51 1.26 8.94
N ALA A 98 -28.65 2.21 8.01
CA ALA A 98 -28.17 3.57 8.20
C ALA A 98 -28.84 4.28 9.40
N ALA A 99 -30.15 4.11 9.57
CA ALA A 99 -30.89 4.67 10.68
C ALA A 99 -30.45 4.05 12.02
N ALA A 100 -30.34 2.72 12.09
CA ALA A 100 -29.91 1.99 13.29
C ALA A 100 -28.50 2.40 13.74
N TRP A 101 -27.57 2.62 12.81
CA TRP A 101 -26.23 3.08 13.17
C TRP A 101 -26.20 4.50 13.75
N MET A 102 -27.22 5.31 13.46
CA MET A 102 -27.36 6.66 13.97
C MET A 102 -28.18 6.75 15.25
N GLU A 103 -28.89 5.69 15.62
CA GLU A 103 -29.57 5.60 16.91
C GLU A 103 -28.56 5.71 18.07
N GLY A 104 -28.89 6.53 19.06
CA GLY A 104 -28.01 6.84 20.20
C GLY A 104 -26.78 7.71 19.87
N SER A 105 -26.49 8.00 18.59
CA SER A 105 -25.31 8.79 18.20
C SER A 105 -25.38 10.29 18.56
N GLY A 106 -26.55 10.76 19.02
CA GLY A 106 -26.79 12.15 19.41
C GLY A 106 -26.30 12.52 20.82
N LEU A 107 -26.25 11.55 21.73
CA LEU A 107 -25.76 11.76 23.09
C LEU A 107 -24.23 11.96 23.01
N ASN A 108 -23.75 13.18 23.28
CA ASN A 108 -22.33 13.61 23.19
C ASN A 108 -21.75 13.82 21.77
N ARG A 109 -22.60 14.09 20.77
CA ARG A 109 -22.13 14.32 19.40
C ARG A 109 -21.46 15.69 19.23
N ARG A 110 -20.13 15.71 19.05
CA ARG A 110 -19.47 16.92 18.51
C ARG A 110 -19.88 17.11 17.05
N SER A 111 -20.09 18.36 16.64
CA SER A 111 -20.53 18.72 15.29
C SER A 111 -19.65 18.12 14.18
N ASN A 112 -18.37 17.85 14.41
CA ASN A 112 -17.44 17.29 13.41
C ASN A 112 -17.13 15.79 13.58
N SER A 113 -17.95 15.07 14.35
CA SER A 113 -17.77 13.63 14.56
C SER A 113 -18.05 12.86 13.27
N ARG A 114 -17.13 11.97 12.89
CA ARG A 114 -17.29 11.06 11.74
C ARG A 114 -18.06 9.84 12.18
N ASP A 115 -19.15 9.50 11.53
CA ASP A 115 -20.03 8.41 11.94
C ASP A 115 -19.63 7.08 11.31
N THR A 116 -18.96 7.11 10.14
CA THR A 116 -18.38 5.91 9.53
C THR A 116 -16.96 6.15 9.01
N VAL A 117 -16.21 5.06 8.87
CA VAL A 117 -14.96 4.99 8.13
C VAL A 117 -15.15 4.01 6.98
N ASN A 118 -14.88 4.47 5.75
CA ASN A 118 -15.09 3.66 4.55
C ASN A 118 -13.73 3.13 4.09
N ILE A 119 -13.60 1.82 4.01
CA ILE A 119 -12.37 1.10 3.68
C ILE A 119 -12.59 0.34 2.37
N ILE A 120 -11.56 0.29 1.53
CA ILE A 120 -11.53 -0.57 0.34
C ILE A 120 -10.41 -1.57 0.54
N LEU A 121 -10.76 -2.83 0.34
CA LEU A 121 -9.89 -3.99 0.31
C LEU A 121 -9.81 -4.45 -1.14
N SER A 122 -8.61 -4.62 -1.69
CA SER A 122 -8.49 -5.01 -3.10
C SER A 122 -7.20 -5.76 -3.38
N MET A 123 -7.24 -6.49 -4.49
CA MET A 123 -6.12 -7.27 -5.01
C MET A 123 -5.85 -6.96 -6.49
N PRO A 124 -4.65 -7.32 -7.01
CA PRO A 124 -4.38 -7.21 -8.44
C PRO A 124 -5.33 -8.05 -9.31
N PRO A 125 -5.45 -7.71 -10.61
CA PRO A 125 -6.29 -8.45 -11.56
C PRO A 125 -5.88 -9.92 -11.63
N GLY A 126 -6.85 -10.80 -11.88
CA GLY A 126 -6.64 -12.26 -11.87
C GLY A 126 -6.78 -12.92 -10.50
N THR A 127 -7.04 -12.15 -9.43
CA THR A 127 -7.38 -12.72 -8.12
C THR A 127 -8.82 -13.22 -8.11
N ASP A 128 -9.03 -14.43 -7.58
CA ASP A 128 -10.34 -15.04 -7.37
C ASP A 128 -11.21 -14.17 -6.45
N ARG A 129 -12.40 -13.81 -6.95
CA ARG A 129 -13.33 -12.85 -6.32
C ARG A 129 -14.07 -13.45 -5.13
N ASP A 130 -14.37 -14.75 -5.17
CA ASP A 130 -15.08 -15.43 -4.09
C ASP A 130 -14.13 -15.64 -2.91
N LYS A 131 -12.90 -16.10 -3.19
CA LYS A 131 -11.84 -16.18 -2.15
C LYS A 131 -11.52 -14.80 -1.57
N LEU A 132 -11.57 -13.74 -2.38
CA LEU A 132 -11.34 -12.38 -1.91
C LEU A 132 -12.46 -11.92 -0.96
N LEU A 133 -13.70 -12.26 -1.27
CA LEU A 133 -14.84 -11.98 -0.39
C LEU A 133 -14.68 -12.72 0.95
N ASP A 134 -14.30 -13.99 0.93
CA ASP A 134 -14.07 -14.75 2.16
C ASP A 134 -12.91 -14.19 2.99
N ALA A 135 -11.82 -13.80 2.35
CA ALA A 135 -10.72 -13.10 3.02
C ALA A 135 -11.15 -11.74 3.59
N ALA A 136 -12.03 -11.01 2.90
CA ALA A 136 -12.58 -9.74 3.37
C ALA A 136 -13.53 -9.94 4.56
N ARG A 137 -14.33 -11.01 4.57
CA ARG A 137 -15.18 -11.42 5.70
C ARG A 137 -14.35 -11.74 6.93
N GLN A 138 -13.32 -12.58 6.77
CA GLN A 138 -12.40 -12.90 7.85
C GLN A 138 -11.75 -11.63 8.42
N PHE A 139 -11.21 -10.78 7.55
CA PHE A 139 -10.61 -9.51 7.94
C PHE A 139 -11.59 -8.61 8.71
N GLY A 140 -12.83 -8.47 8.24
CA GLY A 140 -13.87 -7.68 8.92
C GLY A 140 -14.13 -8.17 10.32
N ARG A 141 -14.34 -9.50 10.49
CA ARG A 141 -14.59 -10.13 11.78
C ARG A 141 -13.42 -9.95 12.75
N GLU A 142 -12.19 -10.25 12.31
CA GLU A 142 -11.00 -10.22 13.18
C GLU A 142 -10.59 -8.79 13.56
N VAL A 143 -10.71 -7.82 12.65
CA VAL A 143 -10.21 -6.45 12.87
C VAL A 143 -11.26 -5.56 13.51
N PHE A 144 -12.56 -5.75 13.19
CA PHE A 144 -13.62 -4.84 13.62
C PHE A 144 -14.74 -5.52 14.40
N GLY A 145 -15.06 -6.79 14.13
CA GLY A 145 -16.27 -7.46 14.63
C GLY A 145 -16.42 -7.51 16.16
N LEU A 146 -15.34 -7.39 16.92
CA LEU A 146 -15.40 -7.34 18.39
C LEU A 146 -15.88 -5.98 18.93
N GLU A 147 -15.63 -4.89 18.23
CA GLU A 147 -15.82 -3.54 18.76
C GLU A 147 -16.74 -2.67 17.89
N HIS A 148 -16.87 -2.97 16.60
CA HIS A 148 -17.56 -2.10 15.66
C HIS A 148 -18.49 -2.88 14.73
N ALA A 149 -19.73 -2.39 14.59
CA ALA A 149 -20.60 -2.80 13.50
C ALA A 149 -20.00 -2.37 12.15
N TYR A 150 -20.17 -3.20 11.13
CA TYR A 150 -19.70 -2.88 9.77
C TYR A 150 -20.63 -3.47 8.71
N LEU A 151 -20.46 -2.98 7.48
CA LEU A 151 -21.14 -3.48 6.30
C LEU A 151 -20.12 -3.75 5.20
N LEU A 152 -20.12 -4.97 4.67
CA LEU A 152 -19.22 -5.47 3.64
C LEU A 152 -19.99 -5.66 2.33
N VAL A 153 -19.42 -5.19 1.21
CA VAL A 153 -19.99 -5.35 -0.13
C VAL A 153 -18.90 -5.69 -1.13
N ARG A 154 -19.10 -6.72 -1.95
CA ARG A 154 -18.21 -7.04 -3.08
C ARG A 154 -18.60 -6.24 -4.32
N HIS A 155 -17.62 -5.68 -5.02
CA HIS A 155 -17.82 -5.01 -6.32
C HIS A 155 -17.13 -5.79 -7.44
N ASP A 156 -17.90 -6.09 -8.48
CA ASP A 156 -17.44 -6.89 -9.62
C ASP A 156 -17.29 -6.09 -10.93
N ASP A 157 -17.40 -4.76 -10.85
CA ASP A 157 -17.48 -3.84 -11.98
C ASP A 157 -16.13 -3.26 -12.45
N THR A 158 -15.00 -3.75 -11.93
CA THR A 158 -13.67 -3.28 -12.33
C THR A 158 -12.66 -4.43 -12.44
N ASP A 159 -11.61 -4.26 -13.24
CA ASP A 159 -10.52 -5.24 -13.43
C ASP A 159 -9.84 -5.65 -12.11
N HIS A 160 -9.81 -4.74 -11.14
CA HIS A 160 -9.26 -5.00 -9.82
C HIS A 160 -10.37 -5.51 -8.89
N PRO A 161 -10.33 -6.78 -8.48
CA PRO A 161 -11.32 -7.30 -7.55
C PRO A 161 -11.19 -6.58 -6.20
N HIS A 162 -12.32 -6.11 -5.68
CA HIS A 162 -12.34 -5.31 -4.46
C HIS A 162 -13.64 -5.44 -3.67
N CYS A 163 -13.52 -5.24 -2.37
CA CYS A 163 -14.62 -5.17 -1.42
C CYS A 163 -14.63 -3.81 -0.72
N HIS A 164 -15.82 -3.25 -0.58
CA HIS A 164 -16.11 -2.10 0.26
C HIS A 164 -16.44 -2.56 1.67
N LEU A 165 -15.78 -1.98 2.67
CA LEU A 165 -16.04 -2.21 4.08
C LEU A 165 -16.32 -0.87 4.76
N THR A 166 -17.56 -0.63 5.14
CA THR A 166 -17.95 0.56 5.90
C THR A 166 -18.09 0.21 7.36
N VAL A 167 -17.30 0.85 8.22
CA VAL A 167 -17.27 0.58 9.66
C VAL A 167 -17.93 1.72 10.43
N ARG A 168 -18.85 1.40 11.34
CA ARG A 168 -19.43 2.38 12.27
C ARG A 168 -18.34 2.88 13.20
N SER A 169 -18.17 4.19 13.27
CA SER A 169 -17.07 4.79 14.02
C SER A 169 -17.28 4.65 15.52
N LEU A 170 -18.51 4.75 16.03
CA LEU A 170 -18.80 4.49 17.43
C LEU A 170 -18.89 2.98 17.65
N GLY A 171 -18.01 2.45 18.48
CA GLY A 171 -18.00 1.03 18.84
C GLY A 171 -18.98 0.67 19.94
N PHE A 172 -19.15 -0.62 20.18
CA PHE A 172 -20.04 -1.18 21.20
C PHE A 172 -19.62 -0.77 22.62
N SER A 173 -18.32 -0.52 22.86
CA SER A 173 -17.82 0.00 24.14
C SER A 173 -18.00 1.52 24.31
N GLY A 174 -18.55 2.22 23.32
CA GLY A 174 -18.62 3.69 23.27
C GLY A 174 -17.33 4.36 22.80
N ARG A 175 -16.26 3.60 22.54
CA ARG A 175 -15.01 4.14 21.98
C ARG A 175 -15.14 4.38 20.48
N ARG A 176 -14.48 5.43 19.98
CA ARG A 176 -14.51 5.79 18.57
C ARG A 176 -13.31 5.25 17.80
N LEU A 177 -13.56 4.68 16.63
CA LEU A 177 -12.55 4.30 15.66
C LEU A 177 -11.80 5.55 15.16
N ASN A 178 -10.49 5.57 15.36
CA ASN A 178 -9.63 6.67 14.92
C ASN A 178 -8.38 6.14 14.20
N PRO A 179 -8.51 5.71 12.93
CA PRO A 179 -7.42 5.05 12.22
C PRO A 179 -6.26 6.00 11.99
N ARG A 180 -5.08 5.59 12.44
CA ARG A 180 -3.81 6.24 12.23
C ARG A 180 -2.99 5.51 11.17
N ARG A 181 -1.82 6.07 10.86
CA ARG A 181 -0.90 5.51 9.86
C ARG A 181 -0.48 4.08 10.19
N ASP A 182 -0.24 3.78 11.47
CA ASP A 182 0.24 2.46 11.90
C ASP A 182 -0.88 1.41 11.82
N ASP A 183 -2.12 1.82 12.08
CA ASP A 183 -3.29 0.95 11.95
C ASP A 183 -3.48 0.52 10.50
N LEU A 184 -3.29 1.43 9.53
CA LEU A 184 -3.35 1.08 8.11
C LEU A 184 -2.31 0.04 7.70
N GLN A 185 -1.12 0.05 8.31
CA GLN A 185 -0.13 -0.99 8.02
C GLN A 185 -0.53 -2.32 8.66
N ALA A 186 -1.01 -2.29 9.91
CA ALA A 186 -1.51 -3.48 10.59
C ALA A 186 -2.68 -4.12 9.82
N TRP A 187 -3.62 -3.32 9.31
CA TRP A 187 -4.73 -3.78 8.50
C TRP A 187 -4.28 -4.42 7.18
N ARG A 188 -3.25 -3.88 6.52
CA ARG A 188 -2.68 -4.55 5.33
C ARG A 188 -2.08 -5.90 5.66
N VAL A 189 -1.34 -6.00 6.77
CA VAL A 189 -0.75 -7.28 7.22
C VAL A 189 -1.83 -8.29 7.55
N ALA A 190 -2.87 -7.89 8.30
CA ALA A 190 -4.01 -8.73 8.64
C ALA A 190 -4.76 -9.19 7.38
N PHE A 191 -5.04 -8.27 6.45
CA PHE A 191 -5.73 -8.62 5.21
C PHE A 191 -4.91 -9.53 4.30
N ALA A 192 -3.58 -9.34 4.21
CA ALA A 192 -2.69 -10.26 3.49
C ALA A 192 -2.66 -11.64 4.15
N ALA A 193 -2.71 -11.72 5.48
CA ALA A 193 -2.81 -12.98 6.19
C ALA A 193 -4.13 -13.71 5.90
N ALA A 194 -5.26 -13.00 5.95
CA ALA A 194 -6.57 -13.56 5.57
C ALA A 194 -6.58 -14.04 4.11
N CYS A 195 -6.04 -13.25 3.17
CA CYS A 195 -5.90 -13.66 1.77
C CYS A 195 -5.14 -14.99 1.64
N ARG A 196 -4.01 -15.15 2.35
CA ARG A 196 -3.22 -16.39 2.31
C ARG A 196 -3.96 -17.59 2.89
N GLN A 197 -4.73 -17.40 3.96
CA GLN A 197 -5.56 -18.47 4.55
C GLN A 197 -6.65 -18.94 3.57
N HIS A 198 -7.14 -18.04 2.72
CA HIS A 198 -8.09 -18.34 1.65
C HIS A 198 -7.40 -18.70 0.31
N GLY A 199 -6.11 -19.05 0.32
CA GLY A 199 -5.39 -19.54 -0.87
C GLY A 199 -5.03 -18.46 -1.89
N ILE A 200 -5.08 -17.18 -1.52
CA ILE A 200 -4.64 -16.06 -2.35
C ILE A 200 -3.19 -15.70 -2.00
N ALA A 201 -2.29 -15.76 -2.98
CA ALA A 201 -0.93 -15.29 -2.83
C ALA A 201 -0.90 -13.77 -2.58
N ALA A 202 -0.62 -13.36 -1.34
CA ALA A 202 -0.74 -11.99 -0.90
C ALA A 202 0.34 -11.60 0.12
N GLU A 203 0.88 -10.38 -0.01
CA GLU A 203 1.83 -9.77 0.91
C GLU A 203 1.50 -8.30 1.18
N ALA A 204 2.02 -7.77 2.28
CA ALA A 204 1.85 -6.40 2.75
C ALA A 204 3.19 -5.82 3.22
N SER A 205 4.15 -5.70 2.30
CA SER A 205 5.52 -5.30 2.65
C SER A 205 5.82 -3.82 2.35
N PRO A 206 6.75 -3.19 3.10
CA PRO A 206 7.20 -1.85 2.81
C PRO A 206 7.80 -1.76 1.39
N ARG A 207 7.49 -0.67 0.69
CA ARG A 207 7.94 -0.45 -0.70
C ARG A 207 9.46 -0.56 -0.90
N ARG A 208 10.25 -0.09 0.07
CA ARG A 208 11.71 -0.15 0.02
C ARG A 208 12.20 -1.61 -0.08
N THR A 209 11.56 -2.49 0.69
CA THR A 209 11.92 -3.89 0.84
C THR A 209 11.69 -4.66 -0.47
N ARG A 210 10.67 -4.27 -1.23
CA ARG A 210 10.36 -4.80 -2.58
C ARG A 210 11.21 -4.24 -3.73
N GLY A 211 12.13 -3.31 -3.46
CA GLY A 211 12.88 -2.66 -4.53
C GLY A 211 12.06 -1.68 -5.38
N VAL A 212 10.91 -1.19 -4.87
CA VAL A 212 10.07 -0.21 -5.56
C VAL A 212 10.57 1.21 -5.29
N VAL A 213 11.52 1.66 -6.11
CA VAL A 213 12.19 2.95 -5.99
C VAL A 213 11.27 4.13 -6.35
N ARG A 214 10.42 3.95 -7.36
CA ARG A 214 9.56 5.03 -7.89
C ARG A 214 8.32 5.24 -7.02
N LYS A 215 8.03 6.48 -6.63
CA LYS A 215 6.73 6.81 -6.02
C LYS A 215 5.66 6.77 -7.12
N PRO A 216 4.54 6.05 -6.91
CA PRO A 216 3.43 6.14 -7.85
C PRO A 216 2.95 7.60 -7.91
N LYS A 217 2.59 8.04 -9.12
CA LYS A 217 2.02 9.38 -9.31
C LYS A 217 0.67 9.44 -8.60
N LYS A 218 0.34 10.58 -8.01
CA LYS A 218 -1.00 10.81 -7.46
C LYS A 218 -2.02 10.70 -8.59
N GLN A 219 -3.20 10.16 -8.31
CA GLN A 219 -4.25 9.95 -9.32
C GLN A 219 -4.61 11.24 -10.07
N ALA A 220 -4.72 12.39 -9.37
CA ALA A 220 -4.94 13.68 -10.01
C ALA A 220 -3.83 14.06 -11.02
N VAL A 221 -2.57 13.74 -10.70
CA VAL A 221 -1.42 13.98 -11.60
C VAL A 221 -1.46 12.99 -12.77
N LEU A 222 -1.83 11.73 -12.55
CA LEU A 222 -2.01 10.75 -13.64
C LEU A 222 -3.08 11.19 -14.63
N HIS A 223 -4.22 11.65 -14.14
CA HIS A 223 -5.31 12.15 -14.99
C HIS A 223 -4.93 13.44 -15.73
N ALA A 224 -4.24 14.36 -15.06
CA ALA A 224 -3.70 15.56 -15.70
C ALA A 224 -2.62 15.25 -16.76
N ASP A 225 -1.77 14.26 -16.50
CA ASP A 225 -0.76 13.76 -17.45
C ASP A 225 -1.44 13.16 -18.68
N LYS A 226 -2.43 12.27 -18.49
CA LYS A 226 -3.23 11.69 -19.59
C LYS A 226 -3.94 12.77 -20.42
N ALA A 227 -4.43 13.82 -19.77
CA ALA A 227 -5.06 14.96 -20.43
C ALA A 227 -4.05 15.98 -21.01
N LYS A 228 -2.73 15.73 -20.95
CA LYS A 228 -1.65 16.65 -21.38
C LYS A 228 -1.67 18.04 -20.71
N ARG A 229 -2.33 18.16 -19.55
CA ARG A 229 -2.51 19.43 -18.79
C ARG A 229 -1.62 19.53 -17.55
N SER A 230 -0.71 18.59 -17.35
CA SER A 230 0.12 18.54 -16.15
C SER A 230 1.20 19.62 -16.13
N THR A 231 0.98 20.65 -15.30
CA THR A 231 1.97 21.68 -14.99
C THR A 231 3.16 21.11 -14.20
N VAL A 232 2.92 20.10 -13.37
CA VAL A 232 3.93 19.44 -12.54
C VAL A 232 4.99 18.73 -13.39
N GLN A 233 4.60 18.03 -14.46
CA GLN A 233 5.59 17.37 -15.33
C GLN A 233 6.42 18.37 -16.13
N LYS A 234 5.79 19.41 -16.68
CA LYS A 234 6.48 20.48 -17.39
C LYS A 234 7.53 21.14 -16.51
N ALA A 235 7.18 21.44 -15.26
CA ALA A 235 8.11 22.01 -14.28
C ALA A 235 9.30 21.07 -13.97
N LYS A 236 9.04 19.76 -13.77
CA LYS A 236 10.11 18.77 -13.54
C LYS A 236 11.10 18.66 -14.70
N VAL A 237 10.59 18.65 -15.94
CA VAL A 237 11.45 18.59 -17.14
C VAL A 237 12.27 19.86 -17.27
N ALA A 238 11.67 21.03 -17.04
CA ALA A 238 12.38 22.31 -17.07
C ALA A 238 13.48 22.38 -15.98
N GLU A 239 13.20 21.91 -14.77
CA GLU A 239 14.21 21.82 -13.69
C GLU A 239 15.34 20.86 -14.07
N ALA A 240 15.01 19.67 -14.58
CA ALA A 240 16.00 18.69 -15.01
C ALA A 240 16.88 19.22 -16.15
N LEU A 241 16.31 19.93 -17.13
CA LEU A 241 17.04 20.57 -18.21
C LEU A 241 18.02 21.61 -17.68
N ARG A 242 17.56 22.51 -16.79
CA ARG A 242 18.42 23.53 -16.15
C ARG A 242 19.58 22.91 -15.39
N ALA A 243 19.35 21.78 -14.71
CA ALA A 243 20.38 21.07 -13.98
C ALA A 243 21.42 20.42 -14.91
N VAL A 244 20.98 19.88 -16.06
CA VAL A 244 21.90 19.27 -17.04
C VAL A 244 22.76 20.31 -17.75
N THR A 245 22.22 21.50 -18.04
CA THR A 245 22.95 22.57 -18.75
C THR A 245 23.94 23.34 -17.87
N ARG A 246 23.85 23.23 -16.54
CA ARG A 246 24.79 23.87 -15.61
C ARG A 246 25.95 22.93 -15.26
N PRO A 247 27.22 23.26 -15.59
CA PRO A 247 28.37 22.49 -15.13
C PRO A 247 28.42 22.43 -13.60
N GLY A 248 28.73 21.25 -13.04
CA GLY A 248 28.96 21.10 -11.59
C GLY A 248 27.71 20.93 -10.70
N SER A 249 26.53 20.67 -11.26
CA SER A 249 25.34 20.41 -10.44
C SER A 249 25.51 19.14 -9.57
N SER A 250 25.60 19.30 -8.26
CA SER A 250 25.63 18.18 -7.31
C SER A 250 24.23 17.58 -7.09
N LEU A 251 24.18 16.33 -6.62
CA LEU A 251 22.93 15.74 -6.15
C LEU A 251 22.37 16.59 -5.01
N GLN A 252 21.07 16.90 -5.02
CA GLN A 252 20.47 17.54 -3.87
C GLN A 252 20.29 16.53 -2.73
N GLU A 253 20.22 17.03 -1.51
CA GLU A 253 20.00 16.25 -0.28
C GLU A 253 18.89 15.18 -0.35
N PRO A 254 17.67 15.44 -0.90
CA PRO A 254 16.65 14.39 -0.99
C PRO A 254 17.04 13.24 -1.93
N ASP A 255 17.85 13.49 -2.96
CA ASP A 255 18.35 12.42 -3.86
C ASP A 255 19.44 11.62 -3.16
N LYS A 256 20.40 12.27 -2.50
CA LYS A 256 21.44 11.59 -1.71
C LYS A 256 20.83 10.66 -0.66
N ALA A 257 19.86 11.17 0.12
CA ALA A 257 19.16 10.38 1.12
C ALA A 257 18.31 9.24 0.51
N ALA A 258 17.85 9.36 -0.74
CA ALA A 258 17.16 8.26 -1.43
C ALA A 258 18.15 7.17 -1.86
N VAL A 259 19.29 7.56 -2.43
CA VAL A 259 20.39 6.67 -2.84
C VAL A 259 20.92 5.90 -1.63
N GLU A 260 21.25 6.60 -0.54
CA GLU A 260 21.80 6.01 0.69
C GLU A 260 20.85 4.99 1.31
N ARG A 261 19.55 5.33 1.42
CA ARG A 261 18.54 4.39 1.93
C ARG A 261 18.42 3.13 1.08
N GLN A 262 18.58 3.25 -0.23
CA GLN A 262 18.53 2.10 -1.11
C GLN A 262 19.81 1.27 -1.04
N ALA A 263 20.97 1.91 -0.91
CA ALA A 263 22.24 1.23 -0.64
C ALA A 263 22.16 0.42 0.66
N GLN A 264 21.62 1.01 1.73
CA GLN A 264 21.39 0.32 3.00
C GLN A 264 20.43 -0.87 2.84
N THR A 265 19.34 -0.70 2.08
CA THR A 265 18.39 -1.79 1.83
C THR A 265 19.05 -2.96 1.08
N ARG A 266 19.89 -2.67 0.08
CA ARG A 266 20.66 -3.69 -0.64
C ARG A 266 21.68 -4.37 0.27
N ALA A 267 22.37 -3.61 1.12
CA ALA A 267 23.33 -4.14 2.09
C ALA A 267 22.64 -5.09 3.10
N ASP A 268 21.46 -4.73 3.60
CA ASP A 268 20.69 -5.56 4.52
C ASP A 268 20.24 -6.86 3.84
N TRP A 269 19.77 -6.80 2.58
CA TRP A 269 19.46 -8.00 1.80
C TRP A 269 20.67 -8.92 1.57
N ASN A 270 21.82 -8.34 1.20
CA ASN A 270 23.06 -9.11 1.03
C ASN A 270 23.50 -9.79 2.34
N ARG A 271 23.34 -9.11 3.47
CA ARG A 271 23.67 -9.69 4.79
C ARG A 271 22.79 -10.89 5.10
N VAL A 272 21.47 -10.77 4.88
CA VAL A 272 20.53 -11.89 5.07
C VAL A 272 20.85 -13.04 4.11
N ALA A 273 21.16 -12.77 2.83
CA ALA A 273 21.53 -13.80 1.86
C ALA A 273 22.83 -14.52 2.23
N ASN A 274 23.82 -13.79 2.74
CA ASN A 274 25.09 -14.39 3.16
C ASN A 274 24.88 -15.31 4.36
N GLU A 275 24.12 -14.89 5.38
CA GLU A 275 23.82 -15.75 6.53
C GLU A 275 23.05 -17.01 6.11
N LEU A 276 22.03 -16.87 5.26
CA LEU A 276 21.25 -18.01 4.76
C LEU A 276 22.07 -18.96 3.88
N SER A 277 23.09 -18.46 3.17
CA SER A 277 23.97 -19.32 2.37
C SER A 277 24.89 -20.21 3.21
N GLN A 278 25.16 -19.82 4.46
CA GLN A 278 25.94 -20.61 5.41
C GLN A 278 25.08 -21.57 6.24
N ALA A 279 23.75 -21.57 6.03
CA ALA A 279 22.86 -22.51 6.70
C ALA A 279 23.15 -23.93 6.22
N THR A 280 23.09 -24.89 7.15
CA THR A 280 23.25 -26.32 6.89
C THR A 280 22.05 -26.94 6.15
N THR A 281 20.91 -26.24 6.14
CA THR A 281 19.68 -26.72 5.49
C THR A 281 19.60 -26.23 4.05
N GLY A 282 19.18 -27.13 3.15
CA GLY A 282 18.98 -26.78 1.73
C GLY A 282 17.96 -25.65 1.51
N ALA A 283 16.95 -25.54 2.39
CA ALA A 283 15.96 -24.46 2.34
C ALA A 283 16.58 -23.06 2.58
N GLY A 284 17.57 -22.95 3.47
CA GLY A 284 18.29 -21.69 3.69
C GLY A 284 19.11 -21.27 2.46
N GLN A 285 19.83 -22.22 1.88
CA GLN A 285 20.64 -22.00 0.67
C GLN A 285 19.77 -21.62 -0.55
N GLU A 286 18.60 -22.26 -0.70
CA GLU A 286 17.60 -21.93 -1.71
C GLU A 286 17.14 -20.47 -1.56
N LEU A 287 16.74 -20.08 -0.35
CA LEU A 287 16.27 -18.71 -0.08
C LEU A 287 17.38 -17.68 -0.31
N ALA A 288 18.63 -18.00 0.02
CA ALA A 288 19.78 -17.15 -0.30
C ALA A 288 19.92 -16.91 -1.81
N ARG A 289 19.76 -17.95 -2.64
CA ARG A 289 19.81 -17.84 -4.10
C ARG A 289 18.66 -16.98 -4.65
N GLN A 290 17.46 -17.14 -4.09
CA GLN A 290 16.30 -16.32 -4.43
C GLN A 290 16.53 -14.84 -4.09
N ILE A 291 17.11 -14.52 -2.92
CA ILE A 291 17.46 -13.14 -2.56
C ILE A 291 18.48 -12.55 -3.55
N ARG A 292 19.51 -13.32 -3.93
CA ARG A 292 20.52 -12.87 -4.91
C ARG A 292 19.89 -12.58 -6.27
N SER A 293 19.03 -13.47 -6.76
CA SER A 293 18.27 -13.25 -8.00
C SER A 293 17.37 -12.01 -7.91
N PHE A 294 16.67 -11.83 -6.80
CA PHE A 294 15.85 -10.65 -6.54
C PHE A 294 16.67 -9.34 -6.56
N LEU A 295 17.86 -9.34 -5.96
CA LEU A 295 18.78 -8.18 -5.95
C LEU A 295 19.33 -7.84 -7.34
N ALA A 296 19.63 -8.85 -8.16
CA ALA A 296 20.11 -8.67 -9.53
C ALA A 296 19.06 -7.93 -10.40
N HIS A 297 17.77 -8.21 -10.18
CA HIS A 297 16.67 -7.55 -10.89
C HIS A 297 16.16 -6.27 -10.21
N MET A 298 16.77 -5.83 -9.11
CA MET A 298 16.36 -4.62 -8.42
C MET A 298 16.84 -3.38 -9.21
N PRO A 299 15.97 -2.38 -9.48
CA PRO A 299 16.37 -1.18 -10.20
C PRO A 299 17.54 -0.44 -9.54
N ALA A 300 18.33 0.26 -10.35
CA ALA A 300 19.39 1.13 -9.88
C ALA A 300 18.85 2.17 -8.86
N PRO A 301 19.67 2.61 -7.90
CA PRO A 301 19.27 3.61 -6.92
C PRO A 301 19.22 5.01 -7.50
N GLU A 302 18.36 5.21 -8.48
CA GLU A 302 18.18 6.49 -9.17
C GLU A 302 16.79 7.04 -8.86
N THR A 303 16.71 8.34 -8.53
CA THR A 303 15.42 9.02 -8.39
C THR A 303 14.83 9.34 -9.77
N GLU A 304 13.53 9.66 -9.82
CA GLU A 304 12.86 10.09 -11.06
C GLU A 304 13.61 11.27 -11.72
N ARG A 305 14.13 12.20 -10.91
CA ARG A 305 14.91 13.33 -11.40
C ARG A 305 16.25 12.90 -11.99
N MET A 306 17.01 12.05 -11.31
CA MET A 306 18.30 11.54 -11.81
C MET A 306 18.13 10.85 -13.17
N GLN A 307 17.04 10.10 -13.34
CA GLN A 307 16.72 9.44 -14.61
C GLN A 307 16.36 10.45 -15.71
N LEU A 308 15.54 11.46 -15.41
CA LEU A 308 15.24 12.53 -16.36
C LEU A 308 16.52 13.26 -16.79
N GLN A 309 17.41 13.58 -15.84
CA GLN A 309 18.70 14.21 -16.14
C GLN A 309 19.58 13.31 -17.03
N LYS A 310 19.64 12.00 -16.75
CA LYS A 310 20.39 11.02 -17.56
C LYS A 310 19.83 10.90 -18.98
N GLN A 311 18.50 10.81 -19.12
CA GLN A 311 17.82 10.76 -20.42
C GLN A 311 18.06 12.05 -21.23
N LEU A 312 17.97 13.21 -20.58
CA LEU A 312 18.24 14.51 -21.24
C LEU A 312 19.71 14.61 -21.67
N ARG A 313 20.67 14.19 -20.84
CA ARG A 313 22.09 14.14 -21.22
C ARG A 313 22.32 13.25 -22.43
N GLN A 314 21.73 12.05 -22.44
CA GLN A 314 21.81 11.13 -23.58
C GLN A 314 21.19 11.73 -24.84
N HIS A 315 20.04 12.40 -24.73
CA HIS A 315 19.39 13.04 -25.88
C HIS A 315 20.20 14.21 -26.44
N ILE A 316 20.76 15.05 -25.57
CA ILE A 316 21.63 16.17 -25.98
C ILE A 316 22.89 15.62 -26.66
N GLN A 317 23.49 14.56 -26.13
CA GLN A 317 24.66 13.91 -26.72
C GLN A 317 24.35 13.33 -28.11
N GLN A 318 23.24 12.60 -28.25
CA GLN A 318 22.79 12.07 -29.55
C GLN A 318 22.48 13.16 -30.58
N GLN A 319 21.92 14.29 -30.14
CA GLN A 319 21.66 15.45 -31.00
C GLN A 319 22.97 16.07 -31.51
N LYS A 320 23.99 16.19 -30.65
CA LYS A 320 25.33 16.65 -31.03
C LYS A 320 25.98 15.70 -32.03
N GLU A 321 25.99 14.40 -31.74
CA GLU A 321 26.55 13.38 -32.65
C GLU A 321 25.86 13.38 -34.02
N ARG A 322 24.53 13.60 -34.07
CA ARG A 322 23.79 13.74 -35.34
C ARG A 322 24.08 15.04 -36.08
N HIS A 323 24.36 16.12 -35.35
CA HIS A 323 24.73 17.41 -35.92
C HIS A 323 26.14 17.34 -36.52
N ASP A 324 27.08 16.73 -35.79
CA ASP A 324 28.48 16.58 -36.19
C ASP A 324 28.65 15.54 -37.32
N ALA A 325 27.71 14.58 -37.46
CA ALA A 325 27.68 13.61 -38.55
C ALA A 325 27.04 14.12 -39.86
N LYS A 326 26.50 15.35 -39.91
CA LYS A 326 26.09 15.97 -41.17
C LYS A 326 27.30 16.69 -41.78
N PRO A 327 27.84 16.24 -42.93
CA PRO A 327 28.91 16.98 -43.59
C PRO A 327 28.38 18.37 -43.98
N GLU A 328 29.21 19.40 -43.78
CA GLU A 328 28.96 20.72 -44.34
C GLU A 328 28.68 20.56 -45.85
N ARG A 329 27.45 20.90 -46.26
CA ARG A 329 27.19 21.15 -47.67
C ARG A 329 27.94 22.42 -48.02
N THR A 330 29.17 22.24 -48.50
CA THR A 330 29.93 23.26 -49.20
C THR A 330 29.09 23.69 -50.41
N LEU A 331 28.72 24.97 -50.44
CA LEU A 331 28.19 25.65 -51.62
C LEU A 331 29.34 26.36 -52.33
#